data_AF-A0AAV9ZZQ9-F1
#
_entry.id   AF-A0AAV9ZZQ9-F1
#
_cell.length_a   1.000
_cell.length_b   1.000
_cell.length_c   1.000
_cell.angle_alpha   90.00
_cell.angle_beta   90.00
_cell.angle_gamma   90.00
#
_symmetry.space_group_name_H-M   'P 1'
#
loop_
_entity.id
_entity.type
_entity.pdbx_description
1 polymer ?
#
loop_
_entity_poly.entity_id
_entity_poly.type
_entity_poly.pdbx_seq_one_letter_code
_entity_poly.pdbx_strand_id
1 'polypeptide(L)'
;MCNLERQQTIARTWQTEMNPMLWIPRPCAVCGRRTKQNLLSECNPLRYDLTLLRNPSLPVETLPTTYNLEAYDGAILCPLALKDKSKKSVFEICSSCKSSLEAKEQPVDSLANFHYFGKDELPLDVREAFEQSTVYDIMMTAHSRCTRITHLFSDKGNSEPSDEVKATSQRYSTGNIAVFTQDIATLRSVLPPP
;
A
#
# COMPACT_ATOMS: atom_id res chain seq x y z
N MET A 1 18.08 44.33 1.02
CA MET A 1 17.09 43.63 1.87
C MET A 1 17.65 43.54 3.27
N CYS A 2 16.90 44.00 4.27
CA CYS A 2 17.36 44.07 5.65
C CYS A 2 17.48 42.64 6.24
N ASN A 3 18.50 42.37 7.06
CA ASN A 3 18.74 41.05 7.67
C ASN A 3 17.50 40.52 8.42
N LEU A 4 16.74 41.44 9.05
CA LEU A 4 15.52 41.14 9.77
C LEU A 4 14.38 40.61 8.88
N GLU A 5 14.21 41.15 7.67
CA GLU A 5 13.19 40.69 6.71
C GLU A 5 13.49 39.27 6.23
N ARG A 6 14.77 38.95 6.04
CA ARG A 6 15.21 37.60 5.66
C ARG A 6 14.97 36.59 6.78
N GLN A 7 15.28 36.95 8.02
CA GLN A 7 15.03 36.10 9.19
C GLN A 7 13.53 35.84 9.39
N GLN A 8 12.69 36.86 9.25
CA GLN A 8 11.23 36.71 9.35
C GLN A 8 10.66 35.85 8.22
N THR A 9 11.19 35.97 7.00
CA THR A 9 10.78 35.13 5.87
C THR A 9 11.13 33.67 6.13
N ILE A 10 12.37 33.39 6.55
CA ILE A 10 12.81 32.02 6.89
C ILE A 10 11.94 31.44 8.00
N ALA A 11 11.68 32.20 9.07
CA ALA A 11 10.84 31.75 10.18
C ALA A 11 9.41 31.41 9.73
N ARG A 12 8.80 32.26 8.89
CA ARG A 12 7.44 32.02 8.33
C ARG A 12 7.41 30.81 7.38
N THR A 13 8.39 30.68 6.50
CA THR A 13 8.51 29.51 5.62
C THR A 13 8.61 28.24 6.45
N TRP A 14 9.48 28.24 7.46
CA TRP A 14 9.68 27.08 8.34
C TRP A 14 8.41 26.75 9.14
N GLN A 15 7.72 27.74 9.71
CA GLN A 15 6.45 27.53 10.41
C GLN A 15 5.35 26.98 9.48
N THR A 16 5.33 27.42 8.22
CA THR A 16 4.37 26.93 7.23
C THR A 16 4.67 25.49 6.85
N GLU A 17 5.94 25.17 6.59
CA GLU A 17 6.39 23.82 6.20
C GLU A 17 6.31 22.81 7.35
N MET A 18 6.51 23.26 8.59
CA MET A 18 6.52 22.44 9.81
C MET A 18 5.17 22.44 10.52
N ASN A 19 4.10 22.91 9.87
CA ASN A 19 2.75 22.78 10.40
C ASN A 19 2.44 21.28 10.59
N PRO A 20 2.19 20.79 11.82
CA PRO A 20 1.93 19.38 12.09
C PRO A 20 0.74 18.82 11.29
N MET A 21 -0.21 19.67 10.92
CA MET A 21 -1.36 19.29 10.10
C MET A 21 -0.97 18.84 8.69
N LEU A 22 0.13 19.37 8.14
CA LEU A 22 0.67 18.95 6.84
C LEU A 22 1.40 17.60 6.92
N TRP A 23 1.70 17.14 8.13
CA TRP A 23 2.48 15.93 8.39
C TRP A 23 1.60 14.73 8.72
N ILE A 24 0.29 14.95 8.91
CA ILE A 24 -0.69 13.87 9.07
C ILE A 24 -0.81 13.18 7.71
N PRO A 25 -0.31 11.94 7.57
CA PRO A 25 -0.32 11.27 6.29
C PRO A 25 -1.75 10.88 5.94
N ARG A 26 -2.15 11.19 4.71
CA ARG A 26 -3.49 10.88 4.18
C ARG A 26 -3.41 9.72 3.19
N PRO A 27 -4.44 8.86 3.13
CA PRO A 27 -4.45 7.74 2.21
C PRO A 27 -4.73 8.20 0.78
N CYS A 28 -4.14 7.53 -0.20
CA CYS A 28 -4.60 7.57 -1.58
C CYS A 28 -5.92 6.80 -1.72
N ALA A 29 -6.89 7.36 -2.44
CA ALA A 29 -8.18 6.71 -2.68
C ALA A 29 -8.05 5.39 -3.45
N VAL A 30 -7.05 5.26 -4.31
CA VAL A 30 -6.93 4.11 -5.21
C VAL A 30 -6.12 2.96 -4.61
N CYS A 31 -4.98 3.26 -3.96
CA CYS A 31 -4.09 2.23 -3.39
C CYS A 31 -4.12 2.15 -1.85
N GLY A 32 -4.81 3.07 -1.16
CA GLY A 32 -4.85 3.12 0.30
C GLY A 32 -3.54 3.54 0.98
N ARG A 33 -2.43 3.66 0.24
CA ARG A 33 -1.12 4.04 0.79
C ARG A 33 -1.21 5.43 1.45
N ARG A 34 -0.80 5.50 2.72
CA ARG A 34 -0.65 6.75 3.46
C ARG A 34 0.55 7.53 2.95
N THR A 35 0.34 8.75 2.48
CA THR A 35 1.40 9.61 1.96
C THR A 35 1.21 11.05 2.45
N LYS A 36 2.22 11.90 2.25
CA LYS A 36 2.12 13.31 2.64
C LYS A 36 1.04 14.01 1.82
N GLN A 37 0.26 14.89 2.44
CA GLN A 37 -0.86 15.56 1.77
C GLN A 37 -0.44 16.31 0.50
N ASN A 38 0.75 16.93 0.49
CA ASN A 38 1.27 17.65 -0.68
C ASN A 38 1.66 16.75 -1.87
N LEU A 39 1.74 15.43 -1.68
CA LEU A 39 1.97 14.45 -2.74
C LEU A 39 0.66 13.84 -3.26
N LEU A 40 -0.48 14.21 -2.68
CA LEU A 40 -1.80 13.84 -3.15
C LEU A 40 -2.35 14.93 -4.06
N SER A 41 -2.97 14.51 -5.16
CA SER A 41 -3.71 15.37 -6.07
C SER A 41 -5.20 15.12 -5.91
N GLU A 42 -5.97 16.19 -5.77
CA GLU A 42 -7.42 16.12 -5.89
C GLU A 42 -7.82 15.80 -7.33
N CYS A 43 -8.65 14.77 -7.49
CA CYS A 43 -9.07 14.27 -8.79
C CYS A 43 -10.59 14.28 -8.91
N ASN A 44 -11.07 14.81 -10.03
CA ASN A 44 -12.49 14.76 -10.36
C ASN A 44 -12.82 13.36 -10.92
N PRO A 45 -13.76 12.62 -10.31
CA PRO A 45 -14.16 11.28 -10.76
C PRO A 45 -14.63 11.24 -12.22
N LEU A 46 -15.14 12.34 -12.77
CA LEU A 46 -15.62 12.40 -14.16
C LEU A 46 -14.50 12.39 -15.20
N ARG A 47 -13.24 12.62 -14.79
CA ARG A 47 -12.09 12.64 -15.71
C ARG A 47 -11.48 11.26 -15.95
N TYR A 48 -11.80 10.29 -15.11
CA TYR A 48 -11.16 8.99 -15.08
C TYR A 48 -12.20 7.89 -15.24
N ASP A 49 -11.82 6.82 -15.93
CA ASP A 49 -12.65 5.62 -16.01
C ASP A 49 -12.50 4.82 -14.71
N LEU A 50 -13.47 4.99 -13.80
CA LEU A 50 -13.48 4.29 -12.52
C LEU A 50 -13.81 2.81 -12.65
N THR A 51 -14.29 2.34 -13.80
CA THR A 51 -14.56 0.92 -14.02
C THR A 51 -13.29 0.08 -13.99
N LEU A 52 -12.13 0.69 -14.26
CA LEU A 52 -10.79 0.10 -14.11
C LEU A 52 -10.45 -0.26 -12.65
N LEU A 53 -11.18 0.31 -11.69
CA LEU A 53 -10.96 0.10 -10.26
C LEU A 53 -12.01 -0.85 -9.65
N ARG A 54 -12.64 -1.70 -10.46
CA ARG A 54 -13.52 -2.78 -10.01
C ARG A 54 -12.72 -4.06 -9.79
N ASN A 55 -13.26 -4.97 -8.99
CA ASN A 55 -12.80 -6.36 -8.96
C ASN A 55 -14.00 -7.31 -8.97
N PRO A 56 -14.34 -7.90 -10.13
CA PRO A 56 -15.48 -8.82 -10.23
C PRO A 56 -15.22 -10.19 -9.56
N SER A 57 -13.96 -10.48 -9.19
CA SER A 57 -13.59 -11.74 -8.52
C SER A 57 -13.83 -11.70 -7.01
N LEU A 58 -14.12 -10.53 -6.44
CA LEU A 58 -14.46 -10.42 -5.02
C LEU A 58 -15.92 -10.83 -4.80
N PRO A 59 -16.21 -11.63 -3.75
CA PRO A 59 -17.58 -11.92 -3.36
C PRO A 59 -18.33 -10.63 -3.01
N VAL A 60 -19.62 -10.58 -3.33
CA VAL A 60 -20.47 -9.37 -3.17
C VAL A 60 -20.55 -8.95 -1.70
N GLU A 61 -20.61 -9.93 -0.80
CA GLU A 61 -20.62 -9.74 0.65
C GLU A 61 -19.33 -9.12 1.20
N THR A 62 -18.25 -9.14 0.43
CA THR A 62 -16.97 -8.50 0.80
C THR A 62 -16.79 -7.13 0.18
N LEU A 63 -17.75 -6.61 -0.58
CA LEU A 63 -17.62 -5.29 -1.18
C LEU A 63 -17.77 -4.18 -0.13
N PRO A 64 -17.14 -3.01 -0.33
CA PRO A 64 -17.24 -1.92 0.63
C PRO A 64 -18.68 -1.43 0.81
N THR A 65 -19.16 -1.39 2.06
CA THR A 65 -20.45 -0.81 2.44
C THR A 65 -20.33 0.57 3.08
N THR A 66 -19.10 1.00 3.38
CA THR A 66 -18.79 2.25 4.07
C THR A 66 -19.00 3.53 3.25
N TYR A 67 -19.29 3.39 1.95
CA TYR A 67 -19.65 4.46 1.02
C TYR A 67 -20.55 3.91 -0.09
N ASN A 68 -21.19 4.80 -0.84
CA ASN A 68 -22.05 4.45 -1.96
C ASN A 68 -21.21 3.94 -3.15
N LEU A 69 -20.98 2.64 -3.18
CA LEU A 69 -20.18 1.95 -4.19
C LEU A 69 -20.76 2.17 -5.60
N GLU A 70 -22.08 2.15 -5.76
CA GLU A 70 -22.76 2.36 -7.05
C GLU A 70 -22.51 3.77 -7.60
N ALA A 71 -22.52 4.80 -6.74
CA ALA A 71 -22.22 6.17 -7.15
C ALA A 71 -20.80 6.34 -7.71
N TYR A 72 -19.88 5.46 -7.33
CA TYR A 72 -18.51 5.40 -7.84
C TYR A 72 -18.33 4.35 -8.93
N ASP A 73 -19.41 4.00 -9.63
CA ASP A 73 -19.44 2.99 -10.68
C ASP A 73 -18.83 1.65 -10.20
N GLY A 74 -19.05 1.20 -8.96
CA GLY A 74 -18.49 -0.08 -8.50
C GLY A 74 -16.99 -0.05 -8.15
N ALA A 75 -16.33 1.11 -8.19
CA ALA A 75 -14.91 1.23 -7.92
C ALA A 75 -14.57 1.00 -6.45
N ILE A 76 -13.59 0.14 -6.19
CA ILE A 76 -13.10 -0.17 -4.85
C ILE A 76 -12.07 0.89 -4.45
N LEU A 77 -12.52 1.86 -3.66
CA LEU A 77 -11.75 3.00 -3.17
C LEU A 77 -11.59 2.99 -1.65
N CYS A 78 -10.58 3.71 -1.16
CA CYS A 78 -10.39 3.99 0.25
C CYS A 78 -11.38 5.08 0.70
N PRO A 79 -12.33 4.78 1.61
CA PRO A 79 -13.37 5.73 2.01
C PRO A 79 -12.83 6.96 2.74
N LEU A 80 -11.63 6.88 3.33
CA LEU A 80 -10.98 7.98 4.02
C LEU A 80 -10.44 9.06 3.08
N ALA A 81 -10.26 8.75 1.80
CA ALA A 81 -9.75 9.67 0.78
C ALA A 81 -10.86 10.26 -0.11
N LEU A 82 -12.13 9.94 0.18
CA LEU A 82 -13.31 10.48 -0.50
C LEU A 82 -13.80 11.73 0.24
N LYS A 83 -14.08 12.83 -0.48
CA LYS A 83 -14.67 14.03 0.14
C LYS A 83 -16.13 13.82 0.53
N ASP A 84 -16.88 13.09 -0.28
CA ASP A 84 -18.26 12.70 -0.01
C ASP A 84 -18.39 11.19 -0.27
N LYS A 85 -18.92 10.46 0.71
CA LYS A 85 -19.12 9.01 0.63
C LYS A 85 -20.45 8.64 0.00
N SER A 86 -21.42 9.55 -0.07
CA SER A 86 -22.78 9.26 -0.52
C SER A 86 -22.96 9.46 -2.02
N LYS A 87 -22.17 10.36 -2.61
CA LYS A 87 -22.23 10.72 -4.04
C LYS A 87 -20.85 10.80 -4.65
N LYS A 88 -20.81 10.61 -5.97
CA LYS A 88 -19.60 10.76 -6.78
C LYS A 88 -19.01 12.16 -6.60
N SER A 89 -17.88 12.22 -5.90
CA SER A 89 -17.22 13.47 -5.54
C SER A 89 -15.71 13.38 -5.72
N VAL A 90 -15.04 14.52 -5.60
CA VAL A 90 -13.58 14.62 -5.68
C VAL A 90 -12.92 13.73 -4.62
N PHE A 91 -11.83 13.09 -4.99
CA PHE A 91 -11.04 12.24 -4.11
C PHE A 91 -9.54 12.50 -4.28
N GLU A 92 -8.74 12.15 -3.28
CA GLU A 92 -7.30 12.39 -3.25
C GLU A 92 -6.53 11.15 -3.74
N ILE A 93 -5.61 11.29 -4.71
CA ILE A 93 -4.75 10.18 -5.20
C ILE A 93 -3.28 10.55 -5.27
N CYS A 94 -2.41 9.54 -5.14
CA CYS A 94 -0.97 9.72 -5.35
C CYS A 94 -0.63 9.82 -6.85
N SER A 95 0.54 10.38 -7.15
CA SER A 95 1.03 10.58 -8.52
C SER A 95 1.11 9.29 -9.33
N SER A 96 1.53 8.17 -8.72
CA SER A 96 1.62 6.88 -9.42
C SER A 96 0.26 6.37 -9.89
N CYS A 97 -0.75 6.36 -9.00
CA CYS A 97 -2.11 5.96 -9.37
C CYS A 97 -2.71 6.92 -10.40
N LYS A 98 -2.43 8.23 -10.28
CA LYS A 98 -2.87 9.22 -11.26
C LYS A 98 -2.32 8.92 -12.65
N SER A 99 -1.01 8.70 -12.78
CA SER A 99 -0.37 8.38 -14.05
C SER A 99 -0.96 7.13 -14.71
N SER A 100 -1.20 6.06 -13.95
CA SER A 100 -1.86 4.85 -14.47
C SER A 100 -3.29 5.12 -14.94
N LEU A 101 -4.09 5.87 -14.17
CA LEU A 101 -5.46 6.21 -14.58
C LEU A 101 -5.50 7.12 -15.81
N GLU A 102 -4.52 8.03 -15.97
CA GLU A 102 -4.36 8.84 -17.19
C GLU A 102 -3.98 7.97 -18.39
N ALA A 103 -3.19 6.93 -18.18
CA ALA A 103 -2.88 5.90 -19.18
C ALA A 103 -4.05 4.92 -19.44
N LYS A 104 -5.17 5.05 -18.72
CA LYS A 104 -6.32 4.14 -18.74
C LYS A 104 -5.95 2.70 -18.35
N GLU A 105 -5.03 2.58 -17.40
CA GLU A 105 -4.59 1.30 -16.84
C GLU A 105 -4.95 1.23 -15.36
N GLN A 106 -5.28 0.03 -14.89
CA GLN A 106 -5.46 -0.23 -13.47
C GLN A 106 -4.09 -0.19 -12.77
N PRO A 107 -3.91 0.64 -11.72
CA PRO A 107 -2.65 0.65 -10.98
C PRO A 107 -2.39 -0.70 -10.31
N VAL A 108 -1.15 -1.17 -10.36
CA VAL A 108 -0.72 -2.46 -9.76
C VAL A 108 -1.02 -2.50 -8.26
N ASP A 109 -0.74 -1.41 -7.54
CA ASP A 109 -0.99 -1.29 -6.10
C ASP A 109 -2.45 -0.90 -5.77
N SER A 110 -3.38 -0.93 -6.73
CA SER A 110 -4.77 -0.53 -6.46
C SER A 110 -5.47 -1.50 -5.52
N LEU A 111 -6.38 -0.99 -4.67
CA LEU A 111 -7.24 -1.80 -3.80
C LEU A 111 -8.04 -2.82 -4.60
N ALA A 112 -8.47 -2.43 -5.80
CA ALA A 112 -9.12 -3.30 -6.76
C ALA A 112 -8.25 -4.49 -7.20
N ASN A 113 -6.93 -4.37 -7.22
CA ASN A 113 -6.01 -5.46 -7.57
C ASN A 113 -5.71 -6.38 -6.36
N PHE A 114 -6.76 -6.91 -5.72
CA PHE A 114 -6.70 -7.82 -4.56
C PHE A 114 -5.98 -7.25 -3.32
N HIS A 115 -5.83 -5.93 -3.23
CA HIS A 115 -5.27 -5.27 -2.05
C HIS A 115 -6.35 -4.77 -1.07
N TYR A 116 -7.63 -4.91 -1.41
CA TYR A 116 -8.74 -4.64 -0.52
C TYR A 116 -8.98 -5.79 0.47
N PHE A 117 -8.90 -5.50 1.77
CA PHE A 117 -9.00 -6.51 2.83
C PHE A 117 -10.39 -6.64 3.46
N GLY A 118 -11.36 -5.79 3.09
CA GLY A 118 -12.72 -5.87 3.64
C GLY A 118 -12.78 -5.73 5.17
N LYS A 119 -11.81 -5.06 5.81
CA LYS A 119 -11.72 -5.01 7.29
C LYS A 119 -13.01 -4.52 7.92
N ASP A 120 -13.67 -3.56 7.28
CA ASP A 120 -14.91 -2.97 7.78
C ASP A 120 -16.10 -3.94 7.68
N GLU A 121 -16.05 -4.91 6.76
CA GLU A 121 -17.07 -5.93 6.50
C GLU A 121 -16.83 -7.23 7.31
N LEU A 122 -15.76 -7.29 8.10
CA LEU A 122 -15.50 -8.46 8.95
C LEU A 122 -16.57 -8.59 10.05
N PRO A 123 -16.93 -9.82 10.43
CA PRO A 123 -17.73 -10.08 11.62
C PRO A 123 -17.17 -9.35 12.85
N LEU A 124 -18.05 -8.89 13.74
CA LEU A 124 -17.67 -8.02 14.87
C LEU A 124 -16.58 -8.65 15.75
N ASP A 125 -16.74 -9.93 16.09
CA ASP A 125 -15.80 -10.73 16.86
C ASP A 125 -14.42 -10.82 16.18
N VAL A 126 -14.40 -11.05 14.86
CA VAL A 126 -13.16 -11.09 14.07
C VAL A 126 -12.51 -9.72 14.03
N ARG A 127 -13.28 -8.66 13.84
CA ARG A 127 -12.78 -7.28 13.81
C ARG A 127 -12.18 -6.86 15.15
N GLU A 128 -12.86 -7.16 16.25
CA GLU A 128 -12.36 -6.91 17.61
C GLU A 128 -11.08 -7.69 17.88
N ALA A 129 -11.01 -8.96 17.45
CA ALA A 129 -9.78 -9.75 17.56
C ALA A 129 -8.62 -9.09 16.78
N PHE A 130 -8.86 -8.56 15.58
CA PHE A 130 -7.85 -7.81 14.82
C PHE A 130 -7.44 -6.48 15.48
N GLU A 131 -8.35 -5.79 16.16
CA GLU A 131 -8.06 -4.53 16.86
C GLU A 131 -7.27 -4.76 18.16
N GLN A 132 -7.50 -5.89 18.82
CA GLN A 132 -6.76 -6.29 20.02
C GLN A 132 -5.45 -7.03 19.71
N SER A 133 -5.28 -7.49 18.46
CA SER A 133 -4.07 -8.17 18.01
C SER A 133 -2.85 -7.25 18.11
N THR A 134 -1.76 -7.77 18.67
CA THR A 134 -0.50 -7.04 18.72
C THR A 134 0.13 -6.99 17.32
N VAL A 135 1.12 -6.09 17.14
CA VAL A 135 1.92 -6.07 15.90
C VAL A 135 2.57 -7.43 15.64
N TYR A 136 2.93 -8.17 16.70
CA TYR A 136 3.47 -9.52 16.59
C TYR A 136 2.43 -10.50 16.02
N ASP A 137 1.19 -10.48 16.48
CA ASP A 137 0.12 -11.35 15.99
C ASP A 137 -0.22 -11.08 14.51
N ILE A 138 -0.24 -9.80 14.13
CA ILE A 138 -0.45 -9.38 12.74
C ILE A 138 0.73 -9.82 11.86
N MET A 139 1.97 -9.64 12.33
CA MET A 139 3.17 -10.10 11.61
C MET A 139 3.18 -11.62 11.48
N MET A 140 2.84 -12.36 12.54
CA MET A 140 2.74 -13.82 12.51
C MET A 140 1.66 -14.30 11.55
N THR A 141 0.51 -13.62 11.49
CA THR A 141 -0.57 -13.92 10.54
C THR A 141 -0.18 -13.59 9.09
N ALA A 142 0.55 -12.49 8.88
CA ALA A 142 1.10 -12.15 7.57
C ALA A 142 2.19 -13.15 7.14
N HIS A 143 3.04 -13.57 8.07
CA HIS A 143 4.08 -14.58 7.85
C HIS A 143 3.49 -15.96 7.59
N SER A 144 2.44 -16.38 8.29
CA SER A 144 1.78 -17.66 8.04
C SER A 144 1.07 -17.69 6.70
N ARG A 145 0.65 -16.53 6.18
CA ARG A 145 0.09 -16.34 4.83
C ARG A 145 1.15 -16.19 3.73
N CYS A 146 2.39 -15.84 4.08
CA CYS A 146 3.54 -15.80 3.17
C CYS A 146 4.26 -17.15 3.18
N THR A 147 4.39 -17.80 2.03
CA THR A 147 4.76 -19.21 1.99
C THR A 147 6.08 -19.52 1.29
N ARG A 148 6.68 -18.56 0.59
CA ARG A 148 8.05 -18.73 0.13
C ARG A 148 8.78 -17.40 0.18
N ILE A 149 9.66 -17.27 1.15
CA ILE A 149 10.74 -16.28 1.08
C ILE A 149 11.82 -16.88 0.18
N THR A 150 11.93 -16.38 -1.05
CA THR A 150 12.97 -16.78 -2.00
C THR A 150 14.09 -15.76 -1.93
N HIS A 151 15.29 -16.23 -1.60
CA HIS A 151 16.51 -15.43 -1.65
C HIS A 151 17.14 -15.60 -3.03
N LEU A 152 17.29 -14.49 -3.78
CA LEU A 152 18.09 -14.49 -5.00
C LEU A 152 19.49 -13.99 -4.65
N PHE A 153 20.45 -14.92 -4.59
CA PHE A 153 21.87 -14.60 -4.43
C PHE A 153 22.47 -14.41 -5.81
N SER A 154 22.96 -13.20 -6.12
CA SER A 154 23.83 -13.00 -7.28
C SER A 154 25.28 -13.06 -6.81
N ASP A 155 26.00 -14.11 -7.17
CA ASP A 155 27.45 -14.13 -7.02
C ASP A 155 28.04 -13.28 -8.16
N LYS A 156 28.36 -12.01 -7.88
CA LYS A 156 29.12 -11.20 -8.84
C LYS A 156 30.56 -11.71 -8.82
N GLY A 157 30.79 -12.82 -9.51
CA GLY A 157 32.11 -13.42 -9.70
C GLY A 157 32.97 -12.62 -10.66
N ASN A 158 33.32 -11.37 -10.34
CA ASN A 158 34.27 -10.58 -11.12
C ASN A 158 35.09 -9.63 -10.23
N SER A 159 35.92 -10.23 -9.38
CA SER A 159 37.22 -9.69 -9.01
C SER A 159 37.96 -10.81 -8.28
N GLU A 160 38.93 -11.45 -8.95
CA GLU A 160 39.79 -12.46 -8.33
C GLU A 160 40.52 -11.82 -7.13
N PRO A 161 40.32 -12.33 -5.91
CA PRO A 161 41.11 -11.91 -4.78
C PRO A 161 42.44 -12.69 -4.79
N SER A 162 43.56 -11.98 -4.66
CA SER A 162 44.89 -12.57 -4.47
C SER A 162 44.87 -13.60 -3.33
N ASP A 163 45.59 -14.71 -3.51
CA ASP A 163 45.48 -15.94 -2.72
C ASP A 163 45.67 -15.79 -1.19
N GLU A 164 46.19 -14.67 -0.70
CA GLU A 164 46.46 -14.46 0.73
C GLU A 164 45.23 -14.06 1.58
N VAL A 165 44.10 -13.64 1.00
CA VAL A 165 42.93 -13.14 1.79
C VAL A 165 41.80 -14.18 1.93
N LYS A 166 41.97 -15.39 1.37
CA LYS A 166 40.94 -16.45 1.40
C LYS A 166 40.61 -17.00 2.80
N ALA A 167 41.50 -16.85 3.78
CA ALA A 167 41.31 -17.45 5.10
C ALA A 167 40.37 -16.66 6.03
N THR A 168 40.08 -15.38 5.75
CA THR A 168 39.33 -14.51 6.68
C THR A 168 38.19 -13.71 6.05
N SER A 169 37.99 -13.74 4.72
CA SER A 169 36.88 -13.03 4.10
C SER A 169 35.56 -13.81 4.27
N GLN A 170 34.75 -13.46 5.29
CA GLN A 170 33.33 -13.77 5.26
C GLN A 170 32.71 -13.05 4.06
N ARG A 171 32.34 -13.81 3.02
CA ARG A 171 31.62 -13.30 1.85
C ARG A 171 30.23 -12.85 2.31
N TYR A 172 30.01 -11.54 2.44
CA TYR A 172 28.68 -10.98 2.64
C TYR A 172 27.87 -11.16 1.36
N SER A 173 26.94 -12.11 1.36
CA SER A 173 26.00 -12.31 0.26
C SER A 173 24.86 -11.29 0.37
N THR A 174 24.94 -10.19 -0.38
CA THR A 174 23.80 -9.28 -0.57
C THR A 174 22.85 -9.88 -1.60
N GLY A 175 21.64 -10.27 -1.18
CA GLY A 175 20.60 -10.82 -2.05
C GLY A 175 19.26 -10.11 -1.86
N ASN A 176 18.48 -10.01 -2.94
CA ASN A 176 17.10 -9.50 -2.87
C ASN A 176 16.20 -10.58 -2.26
N ILE A 177 15.31 -10.17 -1.35
CA ILE A 177 14.31 -11.05 -0.73
C ILE A 177 13.00 -10.89 -1.48
N ALA A 178 12.53 -11.96 -2.12
CA ALA A 178 11.20 -12.02 -2.72
C ALA A 178 10.30 -12.88 -1.83
N VAL A 179 9.12 -12.36 -1.44
CA VAL A 179 8.17 -13.09 -0.60
C VAL A 179 6.95 -13.47 -1.44
N PHE A 180 6.68 -14.77 -1.55
CA PHE A 180 5.56 -15.37 -2.30
C PHE A 180 4.57 -16.03 -1.33
N THR A 181 3.27 -16.08 -1.64
CA THR A 181 2.20 -16.71 -0.82
C THR A 181 1.93 -18.18 -1.20
N GLN A 182 1.17 -18.92 -0.38
CA GLN A 182 1.07 -20.41 -0.33
C GLN A 182 0.65 -21.09 -1.61
N ASP A 183 1.44 -22.10 -2.04
CA ASP A 183 0.91 -23.17 -2.88
C ASP A 183 0.06 -24.11 -1.99
N ILE A 184 -1.24 -23.83 -2.00
CA ILE A 184 -2.25 -24.53 -1.22
C ILE A 184 -2.39 -25.99 -1.69
N ALA A 185 -2.01 -26.31 -2.93
CA ALA A 185 -2.15 -27.65 -3.50
C ALA A 185 -1.15 -28.64 -2.88
N THR A 186 0.09 -28.22 -2.65
CA THR A 186 1.10 -29.05 -1.98
C THR A 186 0.84 -29.19 -0.48
N LEU A 187 0.30 -28.18 0.19
CA LEU A 187 0.04 -28.24 1.65
C LEU A 187 -0.97 -29.33 2.05
N ARG A 188 -1.97 -29.59 1.19
CA ARG A 188 -2.97 -30.64 1.41
C ARG A 188 -2.38 -32.06 1.42
N SER A 189 -1.21 -32.26 0.83
CA SER A 189 -0.53 -33.57 0.82
C SER A 189 0.31 -33.86 2.07
N VAL A 190 0.55 -32.84 2.91
CA VAL A 190 1.45 -32.95 4.08
C VAL A 190 0.69 -32.85 5.41
N LEU A 191 -0.51 -32.26 5.40
CA LEU A 191 -1.38 -32.24 6.57
C LEU A 191 -2.25 -33.52 6.58
N PRO A 192 -2.43 -34.17 7.75
CA PRO A 192 -3.29 -35.33 7.84
C PRO A 192 -4.74 -34.94 7.49
N PRO A 193 -5.49 -35.81 6.77
CA PRO A 193 -6.88 -35.53 6.43
C PRO A 193 -7.74 -35.40 7.70
N PRO A 194 -8.86 -34.66 7.65
CA PRO A 194 -9.77 -34.47 8.78
C PRO A 194 -10.37 -35.79 9.29
#